data_AF-A0A433KBX8-F1
#
_entry.id   AF-A0A433KBX8-F1
#
_cell.length_a   1.000
_cell.length_b   1.000
_cell.length_c   1.000
_cell.angle_alpha   90.00
_cell.angle_beta   90.00
_cell.angle_gamma   90.00
#
_symmetry.space_group_name_H-M   'P 1'
#
loop_
_entity.id
_entity.type
_entity.pdbx_description
1 polymer ?
#
loop_
_entity_poly.entity_id
_entity_poly.type
_entity_poly.pdbx_seq_one_letter_code
_entity_poly.pdbx_strand_id
1 'polypeptide(L)'
;MNYAKCCLLVLLCFPCSGFSASENENSTYWQCITQDKANKQWTARNSYQKVALNIAFSMCKKESEFPTSCKASKSNCEGFYMGMSTKPLWRCTAMDQTAVPWNSNFYPQRDDAALAAKAYCRENSSVPDTCYINMVTCKNFNEGFNLP
;
A
#
# COMPACT_ATOMS: atom_id res chain seq x y z
N MET A 1 36.64 -3.34 -60.79
CA MET A 1 36.62 -1.94 -60.33
C MET A 1 35.17 -1.55 -60.13
N ASN A 2 34.59 -1.58 -58.91
CA ASN A 2 34.74 -0.62 -57.78
C ASN A 2 34.66 0.83 -58.30
N TYR A 3 33.82 1.77 -57.86
CA TYR A 3 33.14 2.07 -56.59
C TYR A 3 31.82 2.80 -56.97
N ALA A 4 30.69 2.71 -56.27
CA ALA A 4 30.43 3.51 -55.08
C ALA A 4 29.06 3.10 -54.50
N LYS A 5 29.07 2.18 -53.54
CA LYS A 5 27.98 2.02 -52.57
C LYS A 5 28.39 2.82 -51.33
N CYS A 6 28.10 4.11 -51.33
CA CYS A 6 28.26 4.97 -50.16
C CYS A 6 27.05 5.89 -50.09
N CYS A 7 26.56 6.16 -48.88
CA CYS A 7 25.47 7.09 -48.53
C CYS A 7 24.06 6.50 -48.40
N LEU A 8 23.88 5.44 -47.60
CA LEU A 8 22.60 5.22 -46.91
C LEU A 8 22.79 4.38 -45.64
N LEU A 9 23.50 4.91 -44.65
CA LEU A 9 23.67 4.26 -43.35
C LEU A 9 24.04 5.27 -42.25
N VAL A 10 23.21 6.30 -42.05
CA VAL A 10 23.35 7.21 -40.90
C VAL A 10 21.96 7.63 -40.41
N LEU A 11 21.22 6.73 -39.75
CA LEU A 11 19.96 7.11 -39.07
C LEU A 11 19.60 6.21 -37.87
N LEU A 12 20.58 5.52 -37.26
CA LEU A 12 20.34 4.61 -36.13
C LEU A 12 21.24 4.89 -34.93
N CYS A 13 21.26 6.13 -34.44
CA CYS A 13 21.82 6.47 -33.13
C CYS A 13 21.01 7.60 -32.49
N PHE A 14 19.72 7.38 -32.23
CA PHE A 14 19.04 8.10 -31.16
C PHE A 14 19.08 7.22 -29.92
N PRO A 15 20.01 7.45 -28.96
CA PRO A 15 19.84 6.87 -27.64
C PRO A 15 18.58 7.49 -27.06
N CYS A 16 17.51 6.70 -26.98
CA CYS A 16 16.32 7.07 -26.23
C CYS A 16 16.73 7.02 -24.76
N SER A 17 17.21 8.15 -24.25
CA SER A 17 17.46 8.34 -22.82
C SER A 17 16.12 8.22 -22.10
N GLY A 18 15.79 7.02 -21.64
CA GLY A 18 14.68 6.78 -20.75
C GLY A 18 14.99 7.44 -19.42
N PHE A 19 14.51 8.67 -19.21
CA PHE A 19 14.53 9.30 -17.91
C PHE A 19 13.55 8.56 -17.00
N SER A 20 14.06 7.74 -16.08
CA SER A 20 13.30 7.33 -14.91
C SER A 20 13.24 8.54 -13.98
N ALA A 21 12.14 9.30 -14.02
CA ALA A 21 11.89 10.34 -13.03
C ALA A 21 11.86 9.70 -11.64
N SER A 22 12.61 10.27 -10.69
CA SER A 22 12.55 9.87 -9.29
C SER A 22 11.12 10.05 -8.80
N GLU A 23 10.54 9.00 -8.21
CA GLU A 23 9.23 9.08 -7.57
C GLU A 23 9.28 10.16 -6.49
N ASN A 24 8.62 11.29 -6.78
CA ASN A 24 8.48 12.38 -5.85
C ASN A 24 7.65 11.83 -4.67
N GLU A 25 8.20 11.85 -3.45
CA GLU A 25 7.52 11.34 -2.26
C GLU A 25 6.16 12.05 -2.06
N ASN A 26 6.02 13.28 -2.55
CA ASN A 26 4.78 14.06 -2.53
C ASN A 26 3.83 13.81 -3.70
N SER A 27 3.96 12.71 -4.45
CA SER A 27 3.06 12.39 -5.55
C SER A 27 1.79 11.68 -5.07
N THR A 28 0.68 11.93 -5.77
CA THR A 28 -0.57 11.20 -5.60
C THR A 28 -0.58 10.02 -6.55
N TYR A 29 -0.68 8.80 -6.02
CA TYR A 29 -0.61 7.57 -6.79
C TYR A 29 -1.41 6.45 -6.14
N TRP A 30 -1.71 5.40 -6.91
CA TRP A 30 -2.18 4.12 -6.43
C TRP A 30 -1.05 3.12 -6.46
N GLN A 31 -0.87 2.39 -5.37
CA GLN A 31 0.00 1.23 -5.28
C GLN A 31 -0.86 -0.03 -5.15
N CYS A 32 -0.68 -0.99 -6.05
CA CYS A 32 -1.42 -2.26 -6.01
C CYS A 32 -0.45 -3.44 -5.94
N ILE A 33 -0.86 -4.46 -5.17
CA ILE A 33 -0.10 -5.68 -4.96
C ILE A 33 -0.87 -6.88 -5.53
N THR A 34 -0.19 -7.71 -6.32
CA THR A 34 -0.67 -9.03 -6.72
C THR A 34 0.23 -10.09 -6.10
N GLN A 35 -0.35 -11.21 -5.68
CA GLN A 35 0.41 -12.33 -5.15
C GLN A 35 0.02 -13.65 -5.82
N ASP A 36 0.96 -14.58 -5.84
CA ASP A 36 0.74 -15.96 -6.27
C ASP A 36 0.46 -16.90 -5.08
N LYS A 37 0.28 -18.19 -5.35
CA LYS A 37 0.04 -19.20 -4.30
C LYS A 37 1.21 -19.42 -3.35
N ALA A 38 2.42 -19.00 -3.73
CA ALA A 38 3.61 -19.07 -2.88
C ALA A 38 3.77 -17.79 -2.03
N ASN A 39 2.79 -16.88 -2.08
CA ASN A 39 2.80 -15.57 -1.43
C ASN A 39 3.94 -14.65 -1.92
N LYS A 40 4.51 -14.91 -3.10
CA LYS A 40 5.42 -13.95 -3.75
C LYS A 40 4.59 -12.76 -4.22
N GLN A 41 5.10 -11.55 -4.01
CA GLN A 41 4.37 -10.31 -4.26
C GLN A 41 4.98 -9.51 -5.40
N TRP A 42 4.11 -8.93 -6.23
CA TRP A 42 4.46 -7.97 -7.27
C TRP A 42 3.69 -6.69 -7.03
N THR A 43 4.40 -5.58 -6.96
CA THR A 43 3.84 -4.27 -6.64
C THR A 43 4.01 -3.35 -7.84
N ALA A 44 2.98 -2.56 -8.15
CA ALA A 44 3.05 -1.54 -9.18
C ALA A 44 2.37 -0.24 -8.72
N ARG A 45 2.91 0.89 -9.19
CA ARG A 45 2.40 2.24 -8.92
C ARG A 45 1.88 2.89 -10.19
N ASN A 46 0.78 3.63 -10.10
CA ASN A 46 0.24 4.44 -11.19
C ASN A 46 -0.73 5.51 -10.66
N SER A 47 -0.96 6.60 -11.39
CA SER A 47 -2.00 7.58 -11.03
C SER A 47 -3.43 7.00 -11.05
N TYR A 48 -3.66 5.90 -11.78
CA TYR A 48 -4.95 5.23 -11.86
C TYR A 48 -4.91 3.82 -11.23
N GLN A 49 -5.79 3.56 -10.27
CA GLN A 49 -5.89 2.27 -9.55
C GLN A 49 -5.95 1.06 -10.50
N LYS A 50 -6.80 1.11 -11.52
CA LYS A 50 -6.99 -0.01 -12.45
C LYS A 50 -5.72 -0.31 -13.26
N VAL A 51 -4.95 0.72 -13.60
CA VAL A 51 -3.70 0.57 -14.33
C VAL A 51 -2.64 -0.05 -13.43
N ALA A 52 -2.46 0.48 -12.21
CA ALA A 52 -1.55 -0.11 -11.21
C ALA A 52 -1.88 -1.59 -10.96
N LEU A 53 -3.16 -1.93 -10.75
CA LEU A 53 -3.60 -3.31 -10.52
C LEU A 53 -3.28 -4.23 -11.71
N ASN A 54 -3.55 -3.79 -12.93
CA ASN A 54 -3.29 -4.57 -14.14
C ASN A 54 -1.79 -4.76 -14.39
N ILE A 55 -0.95 -3.76 -14.07
CA ILE A 55 0.50 -3.89 -14.17
C ILE A 55 1.00 -4.94 -13.18
N ALA A 56 0.65 -4.83 -11.90
CA ALA A 56 1.03 -5.79 -10.86
C ALA A 56 0.58 -7.22 -11.22
N PHE A 57 -0.65 -7.35 -11.73
CA PHE A 57 -1.18 -8.63 -12.18
C PHE A 57 -0.40 -9.20 -13.37
N SER A 58 -0.11 -8.37 -14.38
CA SER A 58 0.68 -8.76 -15.55
C SER A 58 2.10 -9.21 -15.17
N MET A 59 2.74 -8.51 -14.23
CA MET A 59 4.05 -8.92 -13.68
C MET A 59 3.98 -10.30 -13.02
N CYS A 60 3.00 -10.52 -12.13
CA CYS A 60 2.78 -11.84 -11.53
C CYS A 60 2.60 -12.92 -12.59
N LYS A 61 1.74 -12.70 -13.60
CA LYS A 61 1.49 -13.67 -14.67
C LYS A 61 2.73 -14.02 -15.50
N LYS A 62 3.69 -13.09 -15.61
CA LYS A 62 4.92 -13.27 -16.40
C LYS A 62 6.07 -13.88 -15.60
N GLU A 63 6.17 -13.54 -14.32
CA GLU A 63 7.35 -13.81 -13.50
C GLU A 63 7.12 -14.84 -12.38
N SER A 64 5.87 -15.18 -12.08
CA SER A 64 5.53 -16.24 -11.12
C SER A 64 5.78 -17.62 -11.73
N GLU A 65 6.29 -18.54 -10.90
CA GLU A 65 6.32 -19.97 -11.21
C GLU A 65 4.90 -20.59 -11.26
N PHE A 66 3.92 -19.90 -10.70
CA PHE A 66 2.52 -20.32 -10.61
C PHE A 66 1.57 -19.29 -11.23
N PRO A 67 1.68 -18.99 -12.52
CA PRO A 67 0.97 -17.87 -13.15
C PRO A 67 -0.54 -18.03 -13.08
N THR A 68 -1.10 -19.24 -13.09
CA THR A 68 -2.56 -19.46 -12.95
C THR A 68 -3.10 -19.11 -11.57
N SER A 69 -2.24 -19.02 -10.56
CA SER A 69 -2.63 -18.69 -9.18
C SER A 69 -2.64 -17.20 -8.87
N CYS A 70 -2.06 -16.36 -9.74
CA CYS A 70 -2.11 -14.92 -9.61
C CYS A 70 -3.56 -14.43 -9.53
N LYS A 71 -3.88 -13.63 -8.52
CA LYS A 71 -5.20 -13.01 -8.35
C LYS A 71 -5.07 -11.51 -8.12
N ALA A 72 -5.78 -10.73 -8.92
CA ALA A 72 -5.91 -9.30 -8.74
C ALA A 72 -7.15 -8.99 -7.89
N SER A 73 -7.00 -8.17 -6.85
CA SER A 73 -8.13 -7.64 -6.08
C SER A 73 -7.96 -6.15 -5.84
N LYS A 74 -9.04 -5.39 -5.96
CA LYS A 74 -9.06 -3.96 -5.61
C LYS A 74 -8.71 -3.71 -4.14
N SER A 75 -9.01 -4.67 -3.25
CA SER A 75 -8.64 -4.60 -1.82
C SER A 75 -7.14 -4.57 -1.60
N ASN A 76 -6.36 -5.05 -2.57
CA ASN A 76 -4.90 -5.07 -2.51
C ASN A 76 -4.28 -3.80 -3.10
N CYS A 77 -5.09 -2.77 -3.34
CA CYS A 77 -4.66 -1.46 -3.76
C CYS A 77 -4.77 -0.46 -2.61
N GLU A 78 -3.85 0.49 -2.60
CA GLU A 78 -3.76 1.56 -1.64
C GLU A 78 -3.57 2.87 -2.40
N GLY A 79 -4.43 3.84 -2.13
CA GLY A 79 -4.27 5.18 -2.63
C GLY A 79 -3.27 5.91 -1.74
N PHE A 80 -2.47 6.76 -2.35
CA PHE A 80 -1.57 7.68 -1.69
C PHE A 80 -1.87 9.08 -2.22
N TYR A 81 -2.03 10.04 -1.33
CA TYR A 81 -2.22 11.45 -1.64
C TYR A 81 -1.09 12.24 -0.99
N MET A 82 -0.30 12.95 -1.80
CA MET A 82 0.93 13.60 -1.34
C MET A 82 1.83 12.66 -0.51
N GLY A 83 2.00 11.41 -0.97
CA GLY A 83 2.80 10.39 -0.27
C GLY A 83 2.16 9.74 0.96
N MET A 84 1.01 10.23 1.43
CA MET A 84 0.30 9.66 2.58
C MET A 84 -0.77 8.68 2.12
N SER A 85 -0.82 7.50 2.75
CA SER A 85 -1.87 6.51 2.49
C SER A 85 -3.26 7.09 2.73
N THR A 86 -4.19 6.81 1.83
CA THR A 86 -5.61 7.15 1.98
C THR A 86 -6.41 6.07 2.71
N LYS A 87 -5.81 4.91 3.00
CA LYS A 87 -6.47 3.91 3.84
C LYS A 87 -6.68 4.49 5.24
N PRO A 88 -7.81 4.23 5.90
CA PRO A 88 -8.00 4.67 7.28
C PRO A 88 -6.87 4.19 8.18
N LEU A 89 -6.31 5.08 9.00
CA LEU A 89 -5.32 4.73 10.02
C LEU A 89 -5.98 4.82 11.38
N TRP A 90 -6.74 3.78 11.72
CA TRP A 90 -7.43 3.70 13.00
C TRP A 90 -6.48 3.36 14.12
N ARG A 91 -6.59 4.12 15.21
CA ARG A 91 -5.98 3.79 16.50
C ARG A 91 -7.03 4.00 17.58
N CYS A 92 -7.15 3.04 18.48
CA CYS A 92 -8.10 3.09 19.59
C CYS A 92 -7.36 3.08 20.93
N THR A 93 -8.03 3.58 21.96
CA THR A 93 -7.53 3.60 23.32
C THR A 93 -8.46 2.76 24.21
N ALA A 94 -7.91 1.72 24.81
CA ALA A 94 -8.57 1.01 25.89
C ALA A 94 -8.32 1.73 27.22
N MET A 95 -9.24 1.58 28.15
CA MET A 95 -9.08 2.04 29.53
C MET A 95 -9.38 0.89 30.47
N ASP A 96 -8.66 0.87 31.59
CA ASP A 96 -9.01 0.04 32.74
C ASP A 96 -9.80 0.85 33.78
N GLN A 97 -10.22 0.22 34.87
CA GLN A 97 -10.97 0.88 35.94
C GLN A 97 -10.18 2.00 36.63
N THR A 98 -8.85 2.01 36.51
CA THR A 98 -7.98 3.09 37.01
C THR A 98 -7.78 4.23 36.01
N ALA A 99 -8.51 4.19 34.89
CA ALA A 99 -8.45 5.15 33.79
C ALA A 99 -7.07 5.28 33.13
N VAL A 100 -6.24 4.22 33.20
CA VAL A 100 -4.96 4.19 32.47
C VAL A 100 -5.24 3.96 30.98
N PRO A 101 -4.71 4.80 30.07
CA PRO A 101 -4.94 4.66 28.65
C PRO A 101 -3.96 3.66 28.00
N TRP A 102 -4.50 2.73 27.22
CA TRP A 102 -3.75 1.69 26.52
C TRP A 102 -4.05 1.76 25.03
N ASN A 103 -3.11 2.30 24.25
CA ASN A 103 -3.31 2.52 22.82
C ASN A 103 -2.95 1.27 22.00
N SER A 104 -3.75 0.97 20.98
CA SER A 104 -3.33 0.05 19.93
C SER A 104 -2.26 0.64 19.01
N ASN A 105 -1.71 -0.20 18.13
CA ASN A 105 -1.03 0.22 16.91
C ASN A 105 -2.04 0.82 15.92
N PHE A 106 -1.58 1.22 14.73
CA PHE A 106 -2.45 1.66 13.65
C PHE A 106 -2.98 0.48 12.85
N TYR A 107 -4.27 0.49 12.54
CA TYR A 107 -4.95 -0.54 11.76
C TYR A 107 -5.80 0.06 10.65
N PRO A 108 -5.97 -0.65 9.52
CA PRO A 108 -6.90 -0.26 8.45
C PRO A 108 -8.37 -0.26 8.89
N GLN A 109 -8.72 -1.10 9.86
CA GLN A 109 -10.09 -1.29 10.33
C GLN A 109 -10.21 -0.84 11.78
N ARG A 110 -11.31 -0.14 12.09
CA ARG A 110 -11.60 0.38 13.43
C ARG A 110 -11.74 -0.74 14.46
N ASP A 111 -12.45 -1.81 14.11
CA ASP A 111 -12.73 -2.90 15.04
C ASP A 111 -11.47 -3.70 15.37
N ASP A 112 -10.57 -3.88 14.41
CA ASP A 112 -9.25 -4.48 14.65
C ASP A 112 -8.41 -3.62 15.61
N ALA A 113 -8.41 -2.29 15.42
CA ALA A 113 -7.74 -1.37 16.34
C ALA A 113 -8.35 -1.42 17.75
N ALA A 114 -9.67 -1.58 17.87
CA ALA A 114 -10.37 -1.69 19.14
C ALA A 114 -10.04 -3.01 19.87
N LEU A 115 -10.08 -4.13 19.14
CA LEU A 115 -9.71 -5.45 19.67
C LEU A 115 -8.25 -5.47 20.13
N ALA A 116 -7.34 -4.92 19.33
CA ALA A 116 -5.92 -4.82 19.67
C ALA A 116 -5.69 -3.96 20.91
N ALA A 117 -6.37 -2.82 21.04
CA ALA A 117 -6.23 -1.95 22.22
C ALA A 117 -6.70 -2.68 23.48
N LYS A 118 -7.81 -3.44 23.37
CA LYS A 118 -8.37 -4.20 24.49
C LYS A 118 -7.43 -5.31 24.94
N ALA A 119 -6.87 -6.04 23.99
CA ALA A 119 -5.89 -7.09 24.25
C ALA A 119 -4.65 -6.50 24.94
N TYR A 120 -4.12 -5.39 24.41
CA TYR A 120 -2.96 -4.72 24.99
C TYR A 120 -3.21 -4.27 26.44
N CYS A 121 -4.38 -3.70 26.73
CA CYS A 121 -4.77 -3.39 28.11
C CYS A 121 -4.81 -4.64 29.00
N ARG A 122 -5.44 -5.73 28.53
CA ARG A 122 -5.53 -6.98 29.31
C ARG A 122 -4.18 -7.63 29.60
N GLU A 123 -3.22 -7.44 28.72
CA GLU A 123 -1.88 -8.02 28.86
C GLU A 123 -0.98 -7.19 29.81
N ASN A 124 -1.27 -5.89 29.98
CA ASN A 124 -0.33 -4.96 30.64
C ASN A 124 -0.90 -4.21 31.84
N SER A 125 -2.23 -4.13 31.98
CA SER A 125 -2.87 -3.45 33.11
C SER A 125 -2.71 -4.24 34.40
N SER A 126 -2.65 -3.52 35.52
CA SER A 126 -2.71 -4.09 36.87
C SER A 126 -4.10 -4.64 37.25
N VAL A 127 -5.14 -4.27 36.48
CA VAL A 127 -6.55 -4.69 36.67
C VAL A 127 -7.16 -5.16 35.34
N PRO A 128 -6.61 -6.23 34.73
CA PRO A 128 -6.85 -6.60 33.33
C PRO A 128 -8.30 -6.96 32.99
N ASP A 129 -9.06 -7.51 33.94
CA ASP A 129 -10.47 -7.89 33.72
C ASP A 129 -11.38 -6.67 33.52
N THR A 130 -10.93 -5.49 33.94
CA THR A 130 -11.68 -4.23 33.84
C THR A 130 -11.46 -3.50 32.52
N CYS A 131 -10.57 -4.00 31.67
CA CYS A 131 -10.24 -3.38 30.39
C CYS A 131 -11.45 -3.30 29.45
N TYR A 132 -11.82 -2.08 29.07
CA TYR A 132 -12.90 -1.79 28.16
C TYR A 132 -12.49 -0.80 27.07
N ILE A 133 -13.20 -0.86 25.94
CA ILE A 133 -13.08 0.11 24.85
C ILE A 133 -14.36 0.91 24.79
N ASN A 134 -14.21 2.22 24.66
CA ASN A 134 -15.27 3.05 24.13
C ASN A 134 -14.93 3.42 22.69
N MET A 135 -15.81 3.09 21.75
CA MET A 135 -15.56 3.32 20.32
C MET A 135 -15.33 4.81 19.99
N VAL A 136 -15.78 5.75 20.83
CA VAL A 136 -15.49 7.20 20.67
C VAL A 136 -14.00 7.54 20.84
N THR A 137 -13.22 6.66 21.47
CA THR A 137 -11.76 6.83 21.63
C THR A 137 -10.98 6.38 20.41
N CYS A 138 -11.63 5.68 19.48
CA CYS A 138 -11.04 5.32 18.20
C CYS A 138 -10.99 6.54 17.29
N LYS A 139 -9.80 6.84 16.77
CA LYS A 139 -9.57 7.93 15.84
C LYS A 139 -8.96 7.39 14.55
N ASN A 140 -9.49 7.85 13.43
CA ASN A 140 -8.84 7.67 12.14
C ASN A 140 -7.88 8.85 11.94
N PHE A 141 -6.59 8.56 11.90
CA PHE A 141 -5.56 9.58 11.77
C PHE A 141 -5.48 10.15 10.35
N ASN A 142 -6.17 9.54 9.39
CA ASN A 142 -6.32 10.05 8.04
C ASN A 142 -7.65 10.79 7.82
N GLU A 143 -8.48 10.93 8.86
CA GLU A 143 -9.72 11.70 8.81
C GLU A 143 -9.42 13.21 8.85
N GLY A 144 -9.98 13.97 7.91
CA GLY A 144 -9.79 15.42 7.82
C GLY A 144 -8.65 15.87 6.90
N PHE A 145 -7.83 14.95 6.39
CA PHE A 145 -7.14 15.25 5.14
C PHE A 145 -8.21 15.36 4.04
N ASN A 146 -8.20 16.44 3.27
CA ASN A 146 -9.03 16.58 2.07
C ASN A 146 -8.51 15.62 0.98
N LEU A 147 -8.63 14.31 1.26
CA LEU A 147 -8.32 13.23 0.35
C LEU A 147 -9.47 13.18 -0.66
N PRO A 148 -9.19 13.31 -1.97
CA PRO A 148 -10.21 13.24 -3.00
C PRO A 148 -10.85 11.84 -3.13
#